data_AF-A0A0L8LYP3-F1
#
_entry.id   AF-A0A0L8LYP3-F1
#
_cell.length_a   1.000
_cell.length_b   1.000
_cell.length_c   1.000
_cell.angle_alpha   90.00
_cell.angle_beta   90.00
_cell.angle_gamma   90.00
#
_symmetry.space_group_name_H-M   'P 1'
#
loop_
_entity.id
_entity.type
_entity.pdbx_description
1 polymer ?
#
loop_
_entity_poly.entity_id
_entity_poly.type
_entity_poly.pdbx_seq_one_letter_code
_entity_poly.pdbx_strand_id
1 'polypeptide(L)'
;MDPTEELILELSQALLALFNSSRGAMHGIYQGSHEAALFEAQGGVIGPGGFNHLGDVLNTARNIQSNRDAAELALNRLQGVGPALGVRVRSLCDPALKLADDYLRIARETNNAATVLRQTDPTRLQGVVLGQGGLGPEIGRTPQALVTNQLNAMSAQLTARGIEPRLIPSTQSALQPVVNSIRQLPLNGREAAAKLAGVLTAMRALISQTAVQAGVIGRARLTAALLGIETALVEFGARLTTPIIIIDRRLLHQLMGVPHVDGA
;
A
#
# COMPACT_ATOMS: atom_id res chain seq x y z
N MET A 1 -0.60 -1.66 -35.40
CA MET A 1 -1.06 -2.25 -34.13
C MET A 1 -2.58 -2.25 -34.15
N ASP A 2 -3.21 -3.33 -33.72
CA ASP A 2 -4.67 -3.34 -33.50
C ASP A 2 -4.97 -2.35 -32.36
N PRO A 3 -5.94 -1.41 -32.50
CA PRO A 3 -6.33 -0.50 -31.42
C PRO A 3 -6.64 -1.23 -30.10
N THR A 4 -7.07 -2.49 -30.17
CA THR A 4 -7.29 -3.33 -28.99
C THR A 4 -5.98 -3.67 -28.28
N GLU A 5 -4.91 -4.01 -29.01
CA GLU A 5 -3.58 -4.36 -28.48
C GLU A 5 -2.95 -3.19 -27.72
N GLU A 6 -3.07 -1.98 -28.26
CA GLU A 6 -2.57 -0.76 -27.62
C GLU A 6 -3.27 -0.51 -26.28
N LEU A 7 -4.60 -0.67 -26.24
CA LEU A 7 -5.38 -0.51 -25.01
C LEU A 7 -5.09 -1.59 -23.96
N ILE A 8 -4.78 -2.82 -24.38
CA ILE A 8 -4.35 -3.90 -23.48
C ILE A 8 -2.98 -3.57 -22.87
N LEU A 9 -2.07 -2.99 -23.65
CA LEU A 9 -0.77 -2.55 -23.17
C LEU A 9 -0.91 -1.40 -22.17
N GLU A 10 -1.75 -0.38 -22.46
CA GLU A 10 -2.06 0.72 -21.54
C GLU A 10 -2.61 0.18 -20.21
N LEU A 11 -3.58 -0.75 -20.28
CA LEU A 11 -4.14 -1.38 -19.08
C LEU A 11 -3.08 -2.12 -18.28
N SER A 12 -2.23 -2.90 -18.96
CA SER A 12 -1.16 -3.67 -18.31
C SER A 12 -0.17 -2.76 -17.59
N GLN A 13 0.23 -1.65 -18.21
CA GLN A 13 1.12 -0.65 -17.59
C GLN A 13 0.47 0.02 -16.37
N ALA A 14 -0.81 0.37 -16.47
CA ALA A 14 -1.54 0.98 -15.35
C ALA A 14 -1.67 0.01 -14.16
N LEU A 15 -1.97 -1.27 -14.41
CA LEU A 15 -2.02 -2.31 -13.39
C LEU A 15 -0.65 -2.53 -12.73
N LEU A 16 0.44 -2.54 -13.51
CA LEU A 16 1.80 -2.65 -12.98
C LEU A 16 2.15 -1.48 -12.06
N ALA A 17 1.83 -0.24 -12.47
CA ALA A 17 2.05 0.96 -11.66
C ALA A 17 1.23 0.92 -10.36
N LEU A 18 -0.02 0.44 -10.44
CA LEU A 18 -0.90 0.27 -9.29
C LEU A 18 -0.33 -0.76 -8.30
N PHE A 19 0.16 -1.90 -8.79
CA PHE A 19 0.77 -2.91 -7.93
C PHE A 19 2.08 -2.45 -7.31
N ASN A 20 2.92 -1.72 -8.05
CA ASN A 20 4.16 -1.14 -7.51
C ASN A 20 3.86 -0.18 -6.34
N SER A 21 2.85 0.68 -6.50
CA SER A 21 2.40 1.58 -5.43
C SER A 21 1.88 0.79 -4.22
N SER A 22 1.11 -0.26 -4.49
CA SER A 22 0.47 -1.12 -3.49
C SER A 22 1.43 -2.10 -2.79
N ARG A 23 2.64 -2.32 -3.32
CA ARG A 23 3.72 -3.12 -2.70
C ARG A 23 4.42 -2.35 -1.58
N GLY A 24 4.19 -1.05 -1.52
CA GLY A 24 4.80 -0.17 -0.52
C GLY A 24 6.20 0.24 -0.88
N ALA A 25 6.41 0.56 -2.17
CA ALA A 25 7.50 1.43 -2.62
C ALA A 25 7.45 2.81 -1.91
N MET A 26 6.29 3.18 -1.34
CA MET A 26 6.12 4.32 -0.45
C MET A 26 5.66 3.83 0.93
N HIS A 27 6.17 4.46 1.98
CA HIS A 27 5.88 4.10 3.38
C HIS A 27 4.40 4.25 3.76
N GLY A 28 3.64 5.10 3.07
CA GLY A 28 2.28 5.47 3.46
C GLY A 28 1.21 4.38 3.36
N ILE A 29 1.49 3.15 2.91
CA ILE A 29 0.51 2.05 2.91
C ILE A 29 0.51 1.22 4.19
N TYR A 30 1.54 1.34 5.03
CA TYR A 30 1.75 0.40 6.13
C TYR A 30 0.97 0.82 7.36
N GLN A 31 0.50 -0.17 8.12
CA GLN A 31 -0.22 0.06 9.37
C GLN A 31 0.49 1.08 10.28
N GLY A 32 1.81 0.95 10.43
CA GLY A 32 2.62 1.85 11.25
C GLY A 32 2.53 3.32 10.85
N SER A 33 2.49 3.63 9.54
CA SER A 33 2.40 5.02 9.06
C SER A 33 1.03 5.63 9.37
N HIS A 34 -0.03 4.85 9.27
CA HIS A 34 -1.37 5.31 9.64
C HIS A 34 -1.50 5.52 11.15
N GLU A 35 -0.97 4.61 11.97
CA GLU A 35 -0.98 4.80 13.43
C GLU A 35 -0.11 5.98 13.87
N ALA A 36 1.05 6.17 13.24
CA ALA A 36 1.93 7.32 13.48
C ALA A 36 1.22 8.64 13.14
N ALA A 37 0.50 8.70 12.01
CA ALA A 37 -0.27 9.88 11.64
C ALA A 37 -1.32 10.27 12.71
N LEU A 38 -2.01 9.29 13.29
CA LEU A 38 -2.99 9.53 14.36
C LEU A 38 -2.32 9.94 15.68
N PHE A 39 -1.12 9.43 15.97
CA PHE A 39 -0.34 9.78 17.14
C PHE A 39 0.21 11.21 17.06
N GLU A 40 0.78 11.58 15.92
CA GLU A 40 1.30 12.91 15.63
C GLU A 40 0.19 13.97 15.62
N ALA A 41 -1.02 13.61 15.19
CA ALA A 41 -2.20 14.47 15.26
C ALA A 41 -2.53 14.95 16.69
N GLN A 42 -2.04 14.26 17.71
CA GLN A 42 -2.29 14.53 19.13
C GLN A 42 -1.06 15.11 19.85
N GLY A 43 -0.05 15.55 19.09
CA GLY A 43 1.17 16.17 19.61
C GLY A 43 2.29 15.19 19.97
N GLY A 44 2.11 13.90 19.67
CA GLY A 44 3.16 12.89 19.82
C GLY A 44 4.27 13.04 18.77
N VAL A 45 5.47 12.54 19.07
CA VAL A 45 6.62 12.58 18.16
C VAL A 45 7.15 11.17 17.88
N ILE A 46 7.31 10.81 16.61
CA ILE A 46 7.96 9.58 16.17
C ILE A 46 9.41 9.88 15.75
N GLY A 47 10.38 9.23 16.41
CA GLY A 47 11.79 9.33 16.04
C GLY A 47 12.46 10.71 16.24
N PRO A 48 13.78 10.80 16.03
CA PRO A 48 14.50 12.05 16.11
C PRO A 48 14.28 12.86 14.82
N GLY A 49 13.59 14.00 14.92
CA GLY A 49 13.42 14.95 13.81
C GLY A 49 11.98 15.23 13.39
N GLY A 50 11.02 14.40 13.82
CA GLY A 50 9.62 14.52 13.42
C GLY A 50 9.41 14.11 11.96
N PHE A 51 8.50 13.17 11.74
CA PHE A 51 8.09 12.75 10.42
C PHE A 51 6.69 13.28 10.15
N ASN A 52 6.33 13.46 8.89
CA ASN A 52 4.96 13.82 8.50
C ASN A 52 4.27 12.58 7.94
N HIS A 53 3.93 11.64 8.82
CA HIS A 53 3.36 10.36 8.38
C HIS A 53 2.00 10.54 7.71
N LEU A 54 1.21 11.55 8.13
CA LEU A 54 -0.03 11.88 7.43
C LEU A 54 0.24 12.33 5.99
N GLY A 55 1.26 13.17 5.79
CA GLY A 55 1.71 13.57 4.46
C GLY A 55 2.08 12.37 3.59
N ASP A 56 2.85 11.42 4.13
CA ASP A 56 3.25 10.21 3.40
C ASP A 56 2.06 9.31 3.04
N VAL A 57 1.11 9.12 3.97
CA VAL A 57 -0.15 8.40 3.73
C VAL A 57 -0.92 9.05 2.59
N LEU A 58 -1.10 10.37 2.62
CA LEU A 58 -1.84 11.12 1.60
C LEU A 58 -1.12 11.14 0.25
N ASN A 59 0.21 11.27 0.22
CA ASN A 59 1.01 11.19 -0.99
C ASN A 59 0.88 9.82 -1.65
N THR A 60 0.95 8.77 -0.83
CA THR A 60 0.78 7.39 -1.28
C THR A 60 -0.62 7.15 -1.83
N ALA A 61 -1.66 7.63 -1.14
CA ALA A 61 -3.04 7.56 -1.59
C ALA A 61 -3.24 8.28 -2.93
N ARG A 62 -2.66 9.47 -3.13
CA ARG A 62 -2.74 10.19 -4.41
C ARG A 62 -2.11 9.41 -5.56
N ASN A 63 -0.99 8.75 -5.32
CA ASN A 63 -0.33 7.92 -6.32
C ASN A 63 -1.15 6.65 -6.64
N ILE A 64 -1.76 6.02 -5.64
CA ILE A 64 -2.69 4.91 -5.84
C ILE A 64 -3.90 5.36 -6.66
N GLN A 65 -4.49 6.51 -6.32
CA GLN A 65 -5.64 7.09 -7.04
C GLN A 65 -5.29 7.33 -8.52
N SER A 66 -4.16 7.99 -8.80
CA SER A 66 -3.71 8.26 -10.17
C SER A 66 -3.56 6.99 -11.00
N ASN A 67 -2.93 5.95 -10.44
CA ASN A 67 -2.73 4.68 -11.13
C ASN A 67 -4.05 3.89 -11.31
N ARG A 68 -4.95 3.98 -10.33
CA ARG A 68 -6.30 3.41 -10.42
C ARG A 68 -7.10 4.09 -11.51
N ASP A 69 -7.08 5.42 -11.59
CA ASP A 69 -7.80 6.20 -12.60
C ASP A 69 -7.26 5.91 -14.00
N ALA A 70 -5.95 5.73 -14.15
CA ALA A 70 -5.34 5.29 -15.39
C ALA A 70 -5.84 3.88 -15.81
N ALA A 71 -5.94 2.95 -14.86
CA ALA A 71 -6.48 1.61 -15.13
C ALA A 71 -7.96 1.67 -15.51
N GLU A 72 -8.77 2.49 -14.82
CA GLU A 72 -10.18 2.69 -15.17
C GLU A 72 -10.37 3.33 -16.53
N LEU A 73 -9.52 4.30 -16.90
CA LEU A 73 -9.55 4.91 -18.22
C LEU A 73 -9.26 3.88 -19.32
N ALA A 74 -8.23 3.04 -19.14
CA ALA A 74 -7.91 1.98 -20.09
C ALA A 74 -9.06 0.96 -20.21
N LEU A 75 -9.69 0.58 -19.08
CA LEU A 75 -10.87 -0.29 -19.07
C LEU A 75 -12.08 0.33 -19.78
N ASN A 76 -12.33 1.63 -19.58
CA ASN A 76 -13.41 2.35 -20.26
C ASN A 76 -13.18 2.42 -21.77
N ARG A 77 -11.94 2.66 -22.20
CA ARG A 77 -11.57 2.65 -23.63
C ARG A 77 -11.75 1.26 -24.25
N LEU A 78 -11.32 0.20 -23.55
CA LEU A 78 -11.55 -1.19 -23.97
C LEU A 78 -13.05 -1.50 -24.12
N GLN A 79 -13.88 -1.02 -23.20
CA GLN A 79 -15.33 -1.16 -23.29
C GLN A 79 -15.93 -0.41 -24.49
N GLY A 80 -15.38 0.75 -24.85
CA GLY A 80 -15.78 1.52 -26.03
C GLY A 80 -15.47 0.79 -27.35
N VAL A 81 -14.35 0.07 -27.43
CA VAL A 81 -13.98 -0.74 -28.61
C VAL A 81 -14.74 -2.06 -28.68
N GLY A 82 -15.02 -2.67 -27.52
CA GLY A 82 -15.75 -3.92 -27.42
C GLY A 82 -16.49 -4.05 -26.10
N PRO A 83 -17.81 -3.78 -26.03
CA PRO A 83 -18.54 -3.75 -24.76
C PRO A 83 -18.46 -5.06 -23.97
N ALA A 84 -18.62 -6.21 -24.64
CA ALA A 84 -18.51 -7.52 -24.01
C ALA A 84 -17.08 -7.85 -23.55
N LEU A 85 -16.06 -7.37 -24.27
CA LEU A 85 -14.65 -7.51 -23.90
C LEU A 85 -14.34 -6.65 -22.67
N GLY A 86 -14.72 -5.37 -22.69
CA GLY A 86 -14.46 -4.43 -21.60
C GLY A 86 -15.12 -4.84 -20.29
N VAL A 87 -16.38 -5.28 -20.30
CA VAL A 87 -17.05 -5.79 -19.09
C VAL A 87 -16.31 -7.00 -18.51
N ARG A 88 -15.87 -7.92 -19.38
CA ARG A 88 -15.16 -9.11 -18.93
C ARG A 88 -13.78 -8.75 -18.37
N VAL A 89 -13.00 -7.95 -19.08
CA VAL A 89 -11.65 -7.53 -18.63
C VAL A 89 -11.73 -6.71 -17.34
N ARG A 90 -12.72 -5.82 -17.20
CA ARG A 90 -12.97 -5.10 -15.94
C ARG A 90 -13.18 -6.05 -14.78
N SER A 91 -14.08 -7.03 -14.93
CA SER A 91 -14.33 -8.03 -13.89
C SER A 91 -13.08 -8.81 -13.47
N LEU A 92 -12.13 -9.01 -14.39
CA LEU A 92 -10.85 -9.65 -14.10
C LEU A 92 -9.88 -8.74 -13.33
N CYS A 93 -10.00 -7.42 -13.48
CA CYS A 93 -9.20 -6.42 -12.77
C CYS A 93 -9.80 -6.02 -11.42
N ASP A 94 -11.06 -6.34 -11.14
CA ASP A 94 -11.77 -5.99 -9.90
C ASP A 94 -10.97 -6.29 -8.61
N PRO A 95 -10.27 -7.43 -8.46
CA PRO A 95 -9.47 -7.68 -7.26
C PRO A 95 -8.39 -6.61 -6.99
N ALA A 96 -7.73 -6.11 -8.04
CA ALA A 96 -6.72 -5.06 -7.91
C ALA A 96 -7.34 -3.69 -7.64
N LEU A 97 -8.44 -3.37 -8.32
CA LEU A 97 -9.18 -2.12 -8.12
C LEU A 97 -9.74 -2.05 -6.69
N LYS A 98 -10.29 -3.16 -6.19
CA LYS A 98 -10.80 -3.24 -4.81
C LYS A 98 -9.71 -3.05 -3.77
N LEU A 99 -8.52 -3.63 -3.98
CA LEU A 99 -7.38 -3.40 -3.08
C LEU A 99 -7.00 -1.91 -3.05
N ALA A 100 -6.99 -1.25 -4.21
CA ALA A 100 -6.73 0.18 -4.32
C ALA A 100 -7.79 0.99 -3.55
N ASP A 101 -9.07 0.67 -3.75
CA ASP A 101 -10.19 1.32 -3.07
C ASP A 101 -10.10 1.18 -1.55
N ASP A 102 -9.71 0.00 -1.05
CA ASP A 102 -9.50 -0.22 0.38
C ASP A 102 -8.38 0.68 0.93
N TYR A 103 -7.24 0.77 0.26
CA TYR A 103 -6.16 1.67 0.69
C TYR A 103 -6.57 3.15 0.64
N LEU A 104 -7.26 3.57 -0.42
CA LEU A 104 -7.77 4.95 -0.56
C LEU A 104 -8.78 5.30 0.53
N ARG A 105 -9.69 4.38 0.84
CA ARG A 105 -10.68 4.52 1.90
C ARG A 105 -9.99 4.66 3.26
N ILE A 106 -9.06 3.75 3.59
CA ILE A 106 -8.36 3.77 4.90
C ILE A 106 -7.52 5.05 5.05
N ALA A 107 -6.85 5.52 3.99
CA ALA A 107 -6.14 6.80 4.01
C ALA A 107 -7.06 8.00 4.28
N ARG A 108 -8.24 8.02 3.66
CA ARG A 108 -9.26 9.06 3.90
C ARG A 108 -9.80 9.01 5.33
N GLU A 109 -10.14 7.82 5.83
CA GLU A 109 -10.56 7.60 7.21
C GLU A 109 -9.50 8.08 8.20
N THR A 110 -8.22 7.79 7.92
CA THR A 110 -7.08 8.22 8.74
C THR A 110 -6.94 9.74 8.75
N ASN A 111 -7.06 10.40 7.59
CA ASN A 111 -7.00 11.86 7.50
C ASN A 111 -8.15 12.54 8.27
N ASN A 112 -9.36 11.99 8.15
CA ASN A 112 -10.53 12.51 8.86
C ASN A 112 -10.34 12.34 10.38
N ALA A 113 -9.90 11.17 10.84
CA ALA A 113 -9.62 10.92 12.25
C ALA A 113 -8.50 11.81 12.78
N ALA A 114 -7.40 11.98 12.04
CA ALA A 114 -6.31 12.89 12.40
C ALA A 114 -6.80 14.34 12.51
N THR A 115 -7.71 14.77 11.63
CA THR A 115 -8.31 16.11 11.69
C THR A 115 -9.16 16.29 12.95
N VAL A 116 -9.99 15.32 13.29
CA VAL A 116 -10.79 15.34 14.53
C VAL A 116 -9.88 15.40 15.75
N LEU A 117 -8.87 14.53 15.82
CA LEU A 117 -7.94 14.47 16.94
C LEU A 117 -7.13 15.77 17.12
N ARG A 118 -6.74 16.44 16.03
CA ARG A 118 -6.11 17.77 16.10
C ARG A 118 -7.03 18.85 16.67
N GLN A 119 -8.34 18.69 16.51
CA GLN A 119 -9.31 19.65 17.01
C GLN A 119 -9.68 19.38 18.47
N THR A 120 -9.80 18.10 18.84
CA THR A 120 -10.33 17.69 20.14
C THR A 120 -9.23 17.37 21.17
N ASP A 121 -8.10 16.84 20.72
CA ASP A 121 -7.03 16.29 21.57
C ASP A 121 -5.60 16.69 21.08
N PRO A 122 -5.34 17.94 20.63
CA PRO A 122 -4.11 18.32 19.92
C PRO A 122 -2.81 18.14 20.70
N THR A 123 -2.87 18.15 22.03
CA THR A 123 -1.70 18.12 22.92
C THR A 123 -1.70 16.93 23.87
N ARG A 124 -2.65 16.00 23.71
CA ARG A 124 -2.82 14.87 24.63
C ARG A 124 -1.55 14.02 24.77
N LEU A 125 -0.81 13.88 23.68
CA LEU A 125 0.44 13.12 23.60
C LEU A 125 1.67 14.03 23.51
N GLN A 126 1.54 15.32 23.87
CA GLN A 126 2.65 16.25 23.86
C GLN A 126 3.77 15.78 24.81
N GLY A 127 5.00 15.76 24.30
CA GLY A 127 6.16 15.25 25.04
C GLY A 127 6.15 13.73 25.23
N VAL A 128 5.32 13.00 24.49
CA VAL A 128 5.45 11.55 24.32
C VAL A 128 6.25 11.32 23.04
N VAL A 129 7.44 10.74 23.20
CA VAL A 129 8.30 10.36 22.09
C VAL A 129 8.29 8.84 22.01
N LEU A 130 7.91 8.32 20.85
CA LEU A 130 8.02 6.89 20.56
C LEU A 130 9.25 6.64 19.69
N GLY A 131 9.72 5.39 19.71
CA GLY A 131 10.85 4.95 18.90
C GLY A 131 10.51 4.96 17.41
N GLN A 132 11.11 4.06 16.63
CA GLN A 132 10.90 3.98 15.18
C GLN A 132 9.48 3.51 14.82
N GLY A 133 8.48 4.33 15.08
CA GLY A 133 7.06 4.12 14.78
C GLY A 133 6.78 4.20 13.30
N GLY A 134 7.25 3.20 12.54
CA GLY A 134 7.04 3.15 11.09
C GLY A 134 8.11 3.85 10.24
N LEU A 135 9.28 4.14 10.82
CA LEU A 135 10.39 4.79 10.13
C LEU A 135 11.06 3.86 9.12
N GLY A 136 10.66 3.99 7.85
CA GLY A 136 11.49 3.55 6.73
C GLY A 136 11.49 2.03 6.46
N PRO A 137 12.24 1.57 5.44
CA PRO A 137 12.31 0.18 5.02
C PRO A 137 13.40 -0.63 5.75
N GLU A 138 14.26 0.02 6.55
CA GLU A 138 15.50 -0.58 7.06
C GLU A 138 15.46 -0.98 8.54
N ILE A 139 14.40 -0.66 9.28
CA ILE A 139 14.22 -1.13 10.66
C ILE A 139 13.04 -2.08 10.69
N GLY A 140 13.28 -3.28 11.22
CA GLY A 140 12.34 -4.39 11.19
C GLY A 140 10.96 -3.94 11.64
N ARG A 141 10.03 -3.82 10.67
CA ARG A 141 8.64 -3.47 10.93
C ARG A 141 7.93 -4.65 11.56
N THR A 142 8.21 -4.84 12.84
CA THR A 142 7.62 -5.83 13.71
C THR A 142 6.37 -5.27 14.36
N PRO A 143 5.46 -6.12 14.86
CA PRO A 143 4.31 -5.67 15.63
C PRO A 143 4.69 -4.75 16.80
N GLN A 144 5.84 -4.95 17.44
CA GLN A 144 6.29 -4.15 18.59
C GLN A 144 6.58 -2.70 18.21
N ALA A 145 6.93 -2.42 16.96
CA ALA A 145 7.18 -1.07 16.46
C ALA A 145 5.89 -0.28 16.20
N LEU A 146 4.71 -0.92 16.25
CA LEU A 146 3.44 -0.22 16.12
C LEU A 146 3.20 0.72 17.30
N VAL A 147 2.73 1.92 17.00
CA VAL A 147 2.42 2.96 18.00
C VAL A 147 1.47 2.43 19.07
N THR A 148 0.43 1.69 18.67
CA THR A 148 -0.53 1.10 19.63
C THR A 148 0.18 0.22 20.65
N ASN A 149 1.14 -0.59 20.22
CA ASN A 149 1.88 -1.50 21.09
C ASN A 149 2.90 -0.76 21.96
N GLN A 150 3.54 0.27 21.41
CA GLN A 150 4.45 1.13 22.19
C GLN A 150 3.70 1.91 23.28
N LEU A 151 2.52 2.47 22.99
CA LEU A 151 1.67 3.13 23.99
C LEU A 151 1.25 2.17 25.11
N ASN A 152 0.87 0.95 24.76
CA ASN A 152 0.56 -0.09 25.74
C ASN A 152 1.76 -0.44 26.62
N ALA A 153 2.96 -0.57 26.03
CA ALA A 153 4.19 -0.84 26.77
C ALA A 153 4.54 0.30 27.75
N MET A 154 4.22 1.54 27.40
CA MET A 154 4.45 2.73 28.23
C MET A 154 3.27 3.05 29.17
N SER A 155 2.27 2.17 29.27
CA SER A 155 0.99 2.45 29.95
C SER A 155 1.16 3.00 31.37
N ALA A 156 2.05 2.41 32.18
CA ALA A 156 2.27 2.85 33.56
C ALA A 156 2.85 4.28 33.62
N GLN A 157 3.80 4.62 32.74
CA GLN A 157 4.42 5.94 32.69
C GLN A 157 3.44 7.01 32.20
N LEU A 158 2.64 6.68 31.17
CA LEU A 158 1.63 7.59 30.64
C LEU A 158 0.51 7.84 31.65
N THR A 159 0.04 6.78 32.32
CA THR A 159 -0.99 6.91 33.37
C THR A 159 -0.49 7.74 34.55
N ALA A 160 0.77 7.56 34.97
CA ALA A 160 1.38 8.39 36.01
C ALA A 160 1.45 9.89 35.63
N ARG A 161 1.48 10.20 34.33
CA ARG A 161 1.41 11.57 33.79
C ARG A 161 -0.03 12.04 33.52
N GLY A 162 -1.05 11.24 33.85
CA GLY A 162 -2.46 11.54 33.56
C GLY A 162 -2.85 11.40 32.07
N ILE A 163 -2.05 10.68 31.27
CA ILE A 163 -2.28 10.48 29.83
C ILE A 163 -2.89 9.10 29.60
N GLU A 164 -4.01 9.03 28.87
CA GLU A 164 -4.63 7.75 28.47
C GLU A 164 -3.69 6.99 27.49
N PRO A 165 -3.27 5.75 27.80
CA PRO A 165 -2.28 5.00 27.01
C PRO A 165 -2.93 4.29 25.81
N ARG A 166 -3.69 5.03 25.00
CA ARG A 166 -4.37 4.54 23.80
C ARG A 166 -4.13 5.47 22.62
N LEU A 167 -4.17 4.92 21.41
CA LEU A 167 -4.03 5.72 20.19
C LEU A 167 -5.23 6.65 19.99
N ILE A 168 -6.44 6.13 20.17
CA ILE A 168 -7.68 6.90 20.18
C ILE A 168 -8.12 7.05 21.64
N PRO A 169 -8.33 8.29 22.14
CA PRO A 169 -8.84 8.49 23.49
C PRO A 169 -10.28 8.00 23.61
N SER A 170 -10.66 7.58 24.81
CA SER A 170 -12.01 7.07 25.12
C SER A 170 -13.13 8.05 24.80
N THR A 171 -12.85 9.36 24.91
CA THR A 171 -13.72 10.48 24.51
C THR A 171 -14.06 10.48 23.02
N GLN A 172 -13.22 9.84 22.19
CA GLN A 172 -13.37 9.73 20.73
C GLN A 172 -13.64 8.29 20.27
N SER A 173 -14.39 7.52 21.05
CA SER A 173 -14.72 6.11 20.74
C SER A 173 -15.34 5.89 19.34
N ALA A 174 -15.99 6.91 18.77
CA ALA A 174 -16.49 6.90 17.39
C ALA A 174 -15.39 6.74 16.32
N LEU A 175 -14.13 7.04 16.64
CA LEU A 175 -12.97 6.85 15.75
C LEU A 175 -12.36 5.44 15.85
N GLN A 176 -12.81 4.60 16.79
CA GLN A 176 -12.30 3.24 16.96
C GLN A 176 -12.40 2.35 15.69
N PRO A 177 -13.45 2.45 14.86
CA PRO A 177 -13.50 1.73 13.59
C PRO A 177 -12.33 2.05 12.65
N VAL A 178 -11.79 3.26 12.68
CA VAL A 178 -10.63 3.66 11.86
C VAL A 178 -9.39 2.85 12.23
N VAL A 179 -9.16 2.62 13.53
CA VAL A 179 -8.07 1.75 13.99
C VAL A 179 -8.27 0.31 13.53
N ASN A 180 -9.51 -0.19 13.52
CA ASN A 180 -9.80 -1.53 13.02
C ASN A 180 -9.53 -1.66 11.51
N SER A 181 -9.87 -0.63 10.72
CA SER A 181 -9.49 -0.50 9.32
C SER A 181 -7.97 -0.51 9.14
N ILE A 182 -7.24 0.28 9.93
CA ILE A 182 -5.78 0.38 9.88
C ILE A 182 -5.09 -0.96 10.17
N ARG A 183 -5.64 -1.77 11.10
CA ARG A 183 -5.13 -3.11 11.41
C ARG A 183 -5.23 -4.13 10.26
N GLN A 184 -5.98 -3.83 9.21
CA GLN A 184 -6.05 -4.67 8.01
C GLN A 184 -4.91 -4.37 7.03
N LEU A 185 -4.17 -3.29 7.24
CA LEU A 185 -3.02 -2.90 6.41
C LEU A 185 -1.82 -3.82 6.66
N PRO A 186 -0.92 -3.98 5.69
CA PRO A 186 0.31 -4.73 5.90
C PRO A 186 1.21 -4.04 6.93
N LEU A 187 1.89 -4.84 7.76
CA LEU A 187 2.93 -4.33 8.67
C LEU A 187 4.21 -3.97 7.93
N ASN A 188 4.54 -4.73 6.88
CA ASN A 188 5.83 -4.65 6.20
C ASN A 188 5.71 -5.04 4.72
N GLY A 189 6.82 -4.86 3.97
CA GLY A 189 6.85 -5.16 2.55
C GLY A 189 6.59 -6.63 2.22
N ARG A 190 6.90 -7.57 3.12
CA ARG A 190 6.62 -9.00 2.93
C ARG A 190 5.13 -9.29 3.00
N GLU A 191 4.42 -8.72 3.98
CA GLU A 191 2.97 -8.84 4.08
C GLU A 191 2.24 -8.12 2.93
N ALA A 192 2.74 -6.95 2.52
CA ALA A 192 2.22 -6.25 1.34
C ALA A 192 2.40 -7.11 0.08
N ALA A 193 3.57 -7.71 -0.11
CA ALA A 193 3.83 -8.64 -1.20
C ALA A 193 2.93 -9.90 -1.14
N ALA A 194 2.66 -10.43 0.06
CA ALA A 194 1.76 -11.57 0.23
C ALA A 194 0.31 -11.23 -0.13
N LYS A 195 -0.20 -10.06 0.31
CA LYS A 195 -1.53 -9.55 -0.09
C LYS A 195 -1.61 -9.39 -1.60
N LEU A 196 -0.59 -8.79 -2.21
CA LEU A 196 -0.50 -8.64 -3.66
C LEU A 196 -0.44 -9.97 -4.41
N ALA A 197 0.33 -10.94 -3.90
CA ALA A 197 0.41 -12.28 -4.49
C ALA A 197 -0.98 -12.96 -4.50
N GLY A 198 -1.78 -12.77 -3.44
CA GLY A 198 -3.18 -13.22 -3.41
C GLY A 198 -4.05 -12.59 -4.50
N VAL A 199 -3.95 -11.26 -4.67
CA VAL A 199 -4.66 -10.52 -5.74
C VAL A 199 -4.24 -11.02 -7.13
N LEU A 200 -2.94 -11.14 -7.38
CA LEU A 200 -2.42 -11.63 -8.66
C LEU A 200 -2.84 -13.06 -8.95
N THR A 201 -2.82 -13.94 -7.94
CA THR A 201 -3.26 -15.33 -8.09
C THR A 201 -4.74 -15.38 -8.47
N ALA A 202 -5.59 -14.58 -7.80
CA ALA A 202 -7.00 -14.49 -8.13
C ALA A 202 -7.22 -13.98 -9.56
N MET A 203 -6.53 -12.90 -9.95
CA MET A 203 -6.62 -12.35 -11.30
C MET A 203 -6.18 -13.36 -12.36
N ARG A 204 -5.03 -14.02 -12.17
CA ARG A 204 -4.53 -15.05 -13.09
C ARG A 204 -5.51 -16.20 -13.24
N ALA A 205 -6.03 -16.74 -12.15
CA ALA A 205 -7.01 -17.83 -12.21
C ALA A 205 -8.25 -17.45 -13.04
N LEU A 206 -8.78 -16.24 -12.82
CA LEU A 206 -9.93 -15.74 -13.58
C LEU A 206 -9.60 -15.50 -15.05
N ILE A 207 -8.40 -14.98 -15.35
CA ILE A 207 -7.91 -14.74 -16.71
C ILE A 207 -7.74 -16.06 -17.45
N SER A 208 -7.03 -17.04 -16.89
CA SER A 208 -6.80 -18.34 -17.52
C SER A 208 -8.12 -19.08 -17.76
N GLN A 209 -9.04 -19.09 -16.78
CA GLN A 209 -10.37 -19.68 -16.95
C GLN A 209 -11.15 -19.02 -18.08
N THR A 210 -11.11 -17.68 -18.16
CA THR A 210 -11.81 -16.93 -19.21
C THR A 210 -11.16 -17.14 -20.58
N ALA A 211 -9.83 -17.25 -20.66
CA ALA A 211 -9.12 -17.47 -21.91
C ALA A 211 -9.44 -18.85 -22.51
N VAL A 212 -9.52 -19.89 -21.67
CA VAL A 212 -9.96 -21.24 -22.09
C VAL A 212 -11.38 -21.20 -22.63
N GLN A 213 -12.31 -20.57 -21.90
CA GLN A 213 -13.70 -20.43 -22.37
C GLN A 213 -13.80 -19.64 -23.69
N ALA A 214 -13.02 -18.56 -23.82
CA ALA A 214 -12.97 -17.77 -25.04
C ALA A 214 -12.44 -18.57 -26.24
N GLY A 215 -11.41 -19.38 -26.03
CA GLY A 215 -10.84 -20.26 -27.05
C GLY A 215 -11.83 -21.31 -27.56
N VAL A 216 -12.57 -21.96 -26.64
CA VAL A 216 -13.60 -22.96 -26.97
C VAL A 216 -14.72 -22.36 -27.84
N ILE A 217 -15.09 -21.10 -27.61
CA ILE A 217 -16.18 -20.41 -28.33
C ILE A 217 -15.62 -19.60 -29.53
N GLY A 218 -14.35 -19.79 -29.91
CA GLY A 218 -13.75 -19.16 -31.10
C GLY A 218 -13.54 -17.64 -30.99
N ARG A 219 -13.47 -17.07 -29.78
CA ARG A 219 -13.27 -15.63 -29.55
C ARG A 219 -11.80 -15.22 -29.54
N ALA A 220 -11.12 -15.38 -30.68
CA ALA A 220 -9.67 -15.17 -30.82
C ALA A 220 -9.17 -13.82 -30.23
N ARG A 221 -9.89 -12.71 -30.45
CA ARG A 221 -9.51 -11.39 -29.92
C ARG A 221 -9.54 -11.31 -28.39
N LEU A 222 -10.54 -11.93 -27.75
CA LEU A 222 -10.62 -12.00 -26.29
C LEU A 222 -9.50 -12.89 -25.73
N THR A 223 -9.22 -14.03 -26.37
CA THR A 223 -8.11 -14.90 -25.96
C THR A 223 -6.76 -14.18 -26.04
N ALA A 224 -6.48 -13.47 -27.13
CA ALA A 224 -5.24 -12.69 -27.29
C ALA A 224 -5.11 -11.59 -26.21
N ALA A 225 -6.20 -10.88 -25.93
CA ALA A 225 -6.23 -9.87 -24.89
C ALA A 225 -5.87 -10.42 -23.50
N LEU A 226 -6.47 -11.55 -23.15
CA LEU A 226 -6.27 -12.21 -21.86
C LEU A 226 -4.86 -12.74 -21.69
N LEU A 227 -4.27 -13.30 -22.75
CA LEU A 227 -2.87 -13.76 -22.73
C LEU A 227 -1.87 -12.60 -22.57
N GLY A 228 -2.15 -11.44 -23.19
CA GLY A 228 -1.35 -10.23 -23.01
C GLY A 228 -1.33 -9.75 -21.56
N ILE A 229 -2.51 -9.69 -20.93
CA ILE A 229 -2.65 -9.33 -19.51
C ILE A 229 -1.96 -10.38 -18.63
N GLU A 230 -2.18 -11.68 -18.88
CA GLU A 230 -1.55 -12.75 -18.11
C GLU A 230 -0.02 -12.66 -18.14
N THR A 231 0.57 -12.39 -19.31
CA THR A 231 2.02 -12.25 -19.48
C THR A 231 2.57 -11.13 -18.60
N ALA A 232 1.91 -9.96 -18.60
CA ALA A 232 2.32 -8.83 -17.76
C ALA A 232 2.21 -9.16 -16.25
N LEU A 233 1.16 -9.88 -15.84
CA LEU A 233 0.97 -10.31 -14.45
C LEU A 233 2.00 -11.37 -14.02
N VAL A 234 2.37 -12.29 -14.92
CA VAL A 234 3.42 -13.29 -14.68
C VAL A 234 4.76 -12.62 -14.48
N GLU A 235 5.12 -11.68 -15.36
CA GLU A 235 6.37 -10.93 -15.26
C GLU A 235 6.45 -10.17 -13.93
N PHE A 236 5.34 -9.55 -13.52
CA PHE A 236 5.25 -8.89 -12.22
C PHE A 236 5.33 -9.86 -11.03
N GLY A 237 4.61 -10.98 -11.10
CA GLY A 237 4.65 -12.03 -10.08
C GLY A 237 6.06 -12.58 -9.88
N ALA A 238 6.80 -12.81 -10.96
CA ALA A 238 8.21 -13.22 -10.90
C ALA A 238 9.05 -12.22 -10.09
N ARG A 239 8.87 -10.92 -10.33
CA ARG A 239 9.55 -9.81 -9.59
C ARG A 239 9.09 -9.66 -8.13
N LEU A 240 7.93 -10.18 -7.75
CA LEU A 240 7.50 -10.26 -6.35
C LEU A 240 8.15 -11.43 -5.60
N THR A 241 8.34 -12.55 -6.30
CA THR A 241 8.97 -13.75 -5.74
C THR A 241 10.49 -13.75 -5.80
N THR A 242 11.10 -12.85 -6.58
CA THR A 242 12.55 -12.65 -6.59
C THR A 242 12.94 -11.97 -5.27
N PRO A 243 13.84 -12.55 -4.45
CA PRO A 243 14.32 -11.88 -3.25
C PRO A 243 14.97 -10.55 -3.66
N ILE A 244 14.46 -9.43 -3.13
CA ILE A 244 15.19 -8.17 -3.20
C ILE A 244 16.38 -8.33 -2.25
N ILE A 245 17.55 -8.63 -2.80
CA ILE A 245 18.80 -8.58 -2.06
C ILE A 245 19.17 -7.10 -1.95
N ILE A 246 18.83 -6.48 -0.82
CA ILE A 246 19.36 -5.16 -0.48
C ILE A 246 20.80 -5.40 -0.01
N ILE A 247 21.76 -5.14 -0.90
CA ILE A 247 23.18 -5.21 -0.56
C ILE A 247 23.55 -3.86 0.06
N ASP A 248 23.97 -3.87 1.32
CA ASP A 248 24.55 -2.70 1.98
C ASP A 248 25.68 -2.14 1.10
N ARG A 249 25.64 -0.83 0.82
CA ARG A 249 26.62 -0.15 -0.04
C ARG A 249 28.06 -0.36 0.46
N ARG A 250 28.27 -0.50 1.78
CA ARG A 250 29.58 -0.83 2.37
C ARG A 250 30.05 -2.23 1.99
N LEU A 251 29.14 -3.19 1.96
CA LEU A 251 29.39 -4.58 1.56
C LEU A 251 29.67 -4.67 0.05
N LEU A 252 28.98 -3.86 -0.75
CA LEU A 252 29.22 -3.71 -2.20
C LEU A 252 30.60 -3.08 -2.48
N HIS A 253 31.00 -2.06 -1.74
CA HIS A 253 32.33 -1.45 -1.87
C HIS A 253 33.46 -2.42 -1.44
N GLN A 254 33.24 -3.21 -0.37
CA GLN A 254 34.16 -4.27 0.04
C GLN A 254 34.27 -5.40 -1.00
N LEU A 255 33.14 -5.86 -1.56
CA LEU A 255 33.11 -6.89 -2.59
C LEU A 255 33.71 -6.43 -3.93
N MET A 256 33.63 -5.13 -4.24
CA MET A 256 34.20 -4.53 -5.45
C MET A 256 35.64 -4.02 -5.26
N GLY A 257 36.25 -4.21 -4.08
CA GLY A 257 37.62 -3.76 -3.80
C GLY A 257 37.81 -2.24 -3.88
N VAL A 258 36.75 -1.46 -3.70
CA VAL A 258 36.82 0.01 -3.72
C VAL A 258 37.22 0.47 -2.31
N PRO A 259 38.41 1.07 -2.12
CA PRO A 259 38.84 1.52 -0.81
C PRO A 259 37.88 2.56 -0.24
N HIS A 260 37.62 2.47 1.07
CA HIS A 260 36.82 3.46 1.80
C HIS A 260 37.52 4.82 1.69
N VAL A 261 36.85 5.78 1.06
CA VAL A 261 37.24 7.18 1.16
C VAL A 261 36.48 7.73 2.34
N ASP A 262 37.12 7.72 3.50
CA ASP A 262 36.66 8.51 4.64
C ASP A 262 36.85 9.98 4.29
N GLY A 263 35.75 10.75 4.26
CA GLY A 263 35.81 12.17 3.92
C GLY A 263 34.54 12.94 4.22
N ALA A 264 34.56 13.58 5.41
CA ALA A 264 33.72 14.68 5.93
C ALA A 264 32.26 14.40 6.31
#